data_AF-A0A160KTI7-F1
#
_entry.id   AF-A0A160KTI7-F1
#
_cell.length_a   1.000
_cell.length_b   1.000
_cell.length_c   1.000
_cell.angle_alpha   90.00
_cell.angle_beta   90.00
_cell.angle_gamma   90.00
#
_symmetry.space_group_name_H-M   'P 1'
#
loop_
_entity.id
_entity.type
_entity.pdbx_description
1 polymer ?
#
loop_
_entity_poly.entity_id
_entity_poly.type
_entity_poly.pdbx_seq_one_letter_code
_entity_poly.pdbx_strand_id
1 'polypeptide(L)'
;MSNGKVWVWDTWPLADENGNQYSVNGWEIIYSLVADRSIRFDDRHTSAKIGYFYRPANLPESARPQNGGWTYGGLVFRNGVTDQIFADRSFSQQTQWSGSARISRDGQVNLFFTDVAFYRDGAGRDIKPYDSRIVLSVGHVQADAFGVSFSGFDQVQQLLNPDGSFYQNAQQNRYYNFRDPFTFKDPAHPNDTYMVFEGNSAFSREAARCTKDDLGYGAGDPFAESVDAVNASGATYQIGNIGLAKAKNEALTEWEFLPPILSANCVTDQTERPQFIFKDGKTYLFTISHRQTFASGMDGPEGVYAFVGNGIRSDFQPLNGGSGLALGNPTNLNFPAGRPYSPNDNQPAGEFEVYSHYVMPGGLVESFIDSVGTSSHFSRGGTLAPTVKIQVTGMNSTVDYSYGNNGLGQWADIPANMHLFIWGGRSWIVSDEDLQQIRSSVGSQLEDYFQGKPVAPEVRETVERFIAEHGR
;
A
#
# COMPACT_ATOMS: atom_id res chain seq x y z
N MET A 1 14.29 7.32 6.98
CA MET A 1 13.17 7.83 7.81
C MET A 1 13.26 7.48 9.30
N SER A 2 13.52 6.24 9.74
CA SER A 2 13.45 5.86 11.18
C SER A 2 14.72 6.18 12.00
N ASN A 3 15.73 6.80 11.38
CA ASN A 3 17.08 6.99 11.94
C ASN A 3 17.69 5.71 12.49
N GLY A 4 17.46 4.59 11.80
CA GLY A 4 18.00 3.27 12.17
C GLY A 4 17.32 2.61 13.37
N LYS A 5 16.24 3.18 13.92
CA LYS A 5 15.54 2.61 15.09
C LYS A 5 14.83 1.28 14.79
N VAL A 6 14.24 1.16 13.60
CA VAL A 6 13.45 0.01 13.16
C VAL A 6 13.67 -0.24 11.67
N TRP A 7 13.46 -1.48 11.22
CA TRP A 7 13.18 -1.76 9.82
C TRP A 7 11.82 -1.17 9.45
N VAL A 8 11.69 -0.58 8.27
CA VAL A 8 10.43 0.00 7.75
C VAL A 8 10.23 -0.49 6.32
N TRP A 9 9.05 -0.97 5.97
CA TRP A 9 8.72 -1.35 4.59
C TRP A 9 7.38 -0.78 4.16
N ASP A 10 6.39 -1.61 3.81
CA ASP A 10 5.07 -1.20 3.35
C ASP A 10 4.53 -0.03 4.17
N THR A 11 4.19 1.05 3.48
CA THR A 11 3.75 2.29 4.09
C THR A 11 2.48 2.78 3.42
N TRP A 12 1.60 3.41 4.18
CA TRP A 12 0.41 4.05 3.62
C TRP A 12 0.10 5.36 4.35
N PRO A 13 -0.45 6.35 3.62
CA PRO A 13 -0.90 7.61 4.20
C PRO A 13 -2.19 7.41 5.01
N LEU A 14 -2.51 8.42 5.79
CA LEU A 14 -3.88 8.66 6.23
C LEU A 14 -4.69 9.25 5.06
N ALA A 15 -5.80 8.62 4.66
CA ALA A 15 -6.53 9.00 3.45
C ALA A 15 -8.07 9.07 3.61
N ASP A 16 -8.76 9.74 2.69
CA ASP A 16 -10.22 9.68 2.58
C ASP A 16 -10.70 8.64 1.54
N GLU A 17 -12.02 8.58 1.31
CA GLU A 17 -12.63 7.66 0.33
C GLU A 17 -12.17 7.85 -1.10
N ASN A 18 -11.66 9.04 -1.43
CA ASN A 18 -11.28 9.42 -2.78
C ASN A 18 -9.76 9.25 -3.00
N GLY A 19 -9.04 8.74 -1.99
CA GLY A 19 -7.59 8.58 -2.03
C GLY A 19 -6.82 9.87 -1.78
N ASN A 20 -7.48 10.97 -1.34
CA ASN A 20 -6.75 12.15 -0.89
C ASN A 20 -6.00 11.83 0.40
N GLN A 21 -4.81 12.39 0.56
CA GLN A 21 -3.90 12.15 1.68
C GLN A 21 -3.94 13.33 2.64
N TYR A 22 -4.00 13.05 3.93
CA TYR A 22 -4.32 14.05 4.96
C TYR A 22 -3.15 14.33 5.88
N SER A 23 -3.03 15.62 6.22
CA SER A 23 -2.44 16.05 7.48
C SER A 23 -3.55 16.37 8.49
N VAL A 24 -3.25 16.27 9.78
CA VAL A 24 -4.16 16.63 10.87
C VAL A 24 -3.50 17.62 11.82
N ASN A 25 -4.13 18.76 12.05
CA ASN A 25 -3.61 19.87 12.87
C ASN A 25 -2.14 20.20 12.55
N GLY A 26 -1.78 20.17 11.27
CA GLY A 26 -0.45 20.49 10.77
C GLY A 26 0.58 19.37 10.81
N TRP A 27 0.16 18.12 11.03
CA TRP A 27 1.04 16.95 10.96
C TRP A 27 0.62 16.01 9.85
N GLU A 28 1.53 15.75 8.90
CA GLU A 28 1.42 14.59 8.01
C GLU A 28 1.62 13.32 8.84
N ILE A 29 0.81 12.30 8.60
CA ILE A 29 0.83 11.03 9.34
C ILE A 29 0.82 9.87 8.36
N ILE A 30 1.74 8.92 8.58
CA ILE A 30 1.83 7.69 7.81
C ILE A 30 1.89 6.49 8.76
N TYR A 31 1.42 5.35 8.29
CA TYR A 31 1.55 4.06 8.95
C TYR A 31 2.52 3.21 8.15
N SER A 32 3.34 2.44 8.83
CA SER A 32 4.27 1.53 8.18
C SER A 32 4.35 0.22 8.92
N LEU A 33 4.60 -0.85 8.16
CA LEU A 33 5.10 -2.07 8.76
C LEU A 33 6.52 -1.85 9.27
N VAL A 34 6.74 -2.25 10.53
CA VAL A 34 8.01 -2.13 11.24
C VAL A 34 8.39 -3.43 11.91
N ALA A 35 9.70 -3.62 12.08
CA ALA A 35 10.26 -4.67 12.91
C ALA A 35 11.51 -4.15 13.64
N ASP A 36 11.86 -4.84 14.73
CA ASP A 36 13.06 -4.54 15.50
C ASP A 36 14.31 -4.57 14.61
N ARG A 37 15.21 -3.59 14.73
CA ARG A 37 16.42 -3.51 13.90
C ARG A 37 17.42 -4.64 14.20
N SER A 38 17.30 -5.28 15.36
CA SER A 38 18.19 -6.38 15.80
C SER A 38 17.96 -7.69 15.04
N ILE A 39 16.78 -7.90 14.43
CA ILE A 39 16.54 -9.07 13.59
C ILE A 39 17.07 -8.86 12.18
N ARG A 40 17.34 -9.96 11.47
CA ARG A 40 17.69 -9.89 10.05
C ARG A 40 16.49 -9.37 9.26
N PHE A 41 16.75 -8.55 8.24
CA PHE A 41 15.68 -7.95 7.46
C PHE A 41 14.77 -9.00 6.81
N ASP A 42 15.28 -10.13 6.30
CA ASP A 42 14.43 -11.19 5.73
C ASP A 42 13.52 -11.90 6.75
N ASP A 43 13.83 -11.84 8.04
CA ASP A 43 13.02 -12.46 9.10
C ASP A 43 11.85 -11.56 9.55
N ARG A 44 11.78 -10.32 9.03
CA ARG A 44 10.82 -9.28 9.42
C ARG A 44 9.35 -9.68 9.31
N HIS A 45 9.02 -10.51 8.31
CA HIS A 45 7.62 -10.82 7.96
C HIS A 45 6.87 -11.50 9.11
N THR A 46 7.54 -12.34 9.90
CA THR A 46 6.95 -13.03 11.06
C THR A 46 7.10 -12.27 12.39
N SER A 47 7.66 -11.06 12.34
CA SER A 47 7.78 -10.14 13.49
C SER A 47 7.13 -8.77 13.21
N ALA A 48 6.40 -8.65 12.11
CA ALA A 48 5.84 -7.41 11.62
C ALA A 48 4.82 -6.82 12.59
N LYS A 49 4.96 -5.53 12.87
CA LYS A 49 4.00 -4.72 13.61
C LYS A 49 3.68 -3.45 12.82
N ILE A 50 2.52 -2.84 13.06
CA ILE A 50 2.21 -1.52 12.50
C ILE A 50 2.74 -0.45 13.45
N GLY A 51 3.66 0.36 12.95
CA GLY A 51 4.10 1.61 13.56
C GLY A 51 3.55 2.82 12.82
N TYR A 52 3.70 3.99 13.41
CA TYR A 52 3.34 5.24 12.75
C TYR A 52 4.47 6.26 12.79
N PHE A 53 4.47 7.15 11.82
CA PHE A 53 5.38 8.27 11.73
C PHE A 53 4.60 9.55 11.48
N TYR A 54 5.14 10.67 11.97
CA TYR A 54 4.59 11.98 11.73
C TYR A 54 5.68 13.02 11.44
N ARG A 55 5.35 14.04 10.65
CA ARG A 55 6.21 15.19 10.39
C ARG A 55 5.36 16.44 10.14
N PRO A 56 5.92 17.66 10.29
CA PRO A 56 5.17 18.87 10.00
C PRO A 56 4.70 18.88 8.53
N ALA A 57 3.43 19.23 8.34
CA ALA A 57 2.81 19.44 7.04
C ALA A 57 3.23 20.79 6.45
N ASN A 58 2.99 20.95 5.14
CA ASN A 58 3.10 22.24 4.44
C ASN A 58 4.50 22.89 4.52
N LEU A 59 5.54 22.09 4.75
CA LEU A 59 6.92 22.52 4.68
C LEU A 59 7.37 22.62 3.22
N PRO A 60 8.04 23.72 2.81
CA PRO A 60 8.68 23.77 1.51
C PRO A 60 9.75 22.67 1.43
N GLU A 61 9.95 22.12 0.23
CA GLU A 61 10.89 21.02 -0.02
C GLU A 61 12.30 21.32 0.51
N SER A 62 12.78 22.55 0.33
CA SER A 62 14.08 23.01 0.82
C SER A 62 14.24 23.02 2.35
N ALA A 63 13.14 22.98 3.09
CA ALA A 63 13.14 22.92 4.55
C ALA A 63 12.97 21.50 5.09
N ARG A 64 12.69 20.49 4.24
CA ARG A 64 12.57 19.10 4.68
C ARG A 64 13.96 18.50 4.90
N PRO A 65 14.21 17.84 6.05
CA PRO A 65 15.46 17.10 6.25
C PRO A 65 15.65 16.02 5.18
N GLN A 66 16.90 15.77 4.78
CA GLN A 66 17.24 14.83 3.70
C GLN A 66 16.66 13.42 3.89
N ASN A 67 16.44 12.98 5.13
CA ASN A 67 15.87 11.66 5.45
C ASN A 67 14.32 11.62 5.47
N GLY A 68 13.68 12.70 5.02
CA GLY A 68 12.22 12.93 5.01
C GLY A 68 11.67 13.68 6.23
N GLY A 69 12.44 13.82 7.31
CA GLY A 69 12.03 14.56 8.52
C GLY A 69 10.99 13.87 9.39
N TRP A 70 10.80 12.55 9.24
CA TRP A 70 9.82 11.78 9.99
C TRP A 70 10.26 11.50 11.44
N THR A 71 9.33 11.68 12.37
CA THR A 71 9.45 11.21 13.75
C THR A 71 8.72 9.88 13.90
N TYR A 72 9.40 8.86 14.39
CA TYR A 72 8.78 7.58 14.72
C TYR A 72 7.97 7.71 16.01
N GLY A 73 6.64 7.55 15.90
CA GLY A 73 5.71 7.66 17.01
C GLY A 73 5.57 6.38 17.86
N GLY A 74 6.13 5.26 17.38
CA GLY A 74 6.03 3.96 18.04
C GLY A 74 5.03 3.03 17.35
N LEU A 75 4.69 1.95 18.05
CA LEU A 75 3.70 0.98 17.60
C LEU A 75 2.28 1.53 17.80
N VAL A 76 1.38 1.22 16.86
CA VAL A 76 -0.04 1.57 16.97
C VAL A 76 -0.72 0.75 18.07
N PHE A 77 -0.44 -0.55 18.12
CA PHE A 77 -1.11 -1.49 19.01
C PHE A 77 -0.28 -1.80 20.25
N ARG A 78 -0.95 -1.84 21.39
CA ARG A 78 -0.41 -2.47 22.61
C ARG A 78 -0.30 -3.98 22.42
N ASN A 79 0.68 -4.59 23.08
CA ASN A 79 0.87 -6.05 23.05
C ASN A 79 -0.42 -6.79 23.43
N GLY A 80 -0.77 -7.81 22.65
CA GLY A 80 -1.96 -8.64 22.88
C GLY A 80 -3.28 -8.09 22.35
N VAL A 81 -3.32 -6.86 21.81
CA VAL A 81 -4.56 -6.31 21.24
C VAL A 81 -4.98 -7.05 19.98
N THR A 82 -4.07 -7.23 19.03
CA THR A 82 -4.36 -7.87 17.73
C THR A 82 -4.58 -9.37 17.86
N ASP A 83 -3.99 -10.00 18.87
CA ASP A 83 -4.21 -11.42 19.17
C ASP A 83 -5.70 -11.75 19.39
N GLN A 84 -6.52 -10.80 19.85
CA GLN A 84 -7.88 -11.00 20.38
C GLN A 84 -8.83 -11.75 19.44
N ILE A 85 -8.64 -11.69 18.12
CA ILE A 85 -9.56 -12.30 17.15
C ILE A 85 -9.33 -13.80 16.92
N PHE A 86 -8.16 -14.33 17.29
CA PHE A 86 -7.84 -15.74 17.04
C PHE A 86 -8.39 -16.62 18.16
N ALA A 87 -9.27 -17.57 17.81
CA ALA A 87 -9.78 -18.55 18.76
C ALA A 87 -8.66 -19.48 19.24
N ASP A 88 -7.78 -19.90 18.33
CA ASP A 88 -6.59 -20.67 18.65
C ASP A 88 -5.44 -19.74 19.08
N ARG A 89 -4.98 -19.91 20.32
CA ARG A 89 -3.90 -19.11 20.93
C ARG A 89 -2.55 -19.79 20.88
N SER A 90 -2.43 -20.94 20.21
CA SER A 90 -1.16 -21.68 20.10
C SER A 90 -0.25 -21.16 18.98
N PHE A 91 -0.53 -19.97 18.43
CA PHE A 91 0.33 -19.38 17.41
C PHE A 91 1.72 -19.09 18.00
N SER A 92 2.76 -19.38 17.20
CA SER A 92 4.15 -19.10 17.53
C SER A 92 4.52 -17.65 17.25
N GLN A 93 3.87 -17.03 16.26
CA GLN A 93 4.01 -15.61 15.94
C GLN A 93 2.64 -15.02 15.59
N GLN A 94 2.45 -13.76 15.96
CA GLN A 94 1.30 -12.95 15.57
C GLN A 94 1.82 -11.61 15.04
N THR A 95 1.36 -11.25 13.85
CA THR A 95 1.85 -10.07 13.13
C THR A 95 0.72 -9.22 12.58
N GLN A 96 1.02 -7.94 12.41
CA GLN A 96 0.21 -7.04 11.62
C GLN A 96 0.89 -6.82 10.27
N TRP A 97 0.15 -7.06 9.20
CA TRP A 97 0.55 -6.85 7.81
C TRP A 97 -0.27 -5.70 7.21
N SER A 98 0.02 -5.38 5.95
CA SER A 98 -0.38 -4.13 5.31
C SER A 98 -1.89 -3.94 5.16
N GLY A 99 -2.26 -2.71 4.83
CA GLY A 99 -3.64 -2.28 4.56
C GLY A 99 -3.72 -0.79 4.26
N SER A 100 -4.70 -0.10 4.85
CA SER A 100 -4.99 1.31 4.61
C SER A 100 -5.60 1.99 5.83
N ALA A 101 -5.50 3.33 5.92
CA ALA A 101 -6.04 4.11 7.03
C ALA A 101 -6.99 5.20 6.54
N ARG A 102 -8.24 5.19 7.01
CA ARG A 102 -9.28 6.15 6.65
C ARG A 102 -9.53 7.16 7.75
N ILE A 103 -9.45 8.46 7.44
CA ILE A 103 -9.73 9.56 8.38
C ILE A 103 -11.15 10.09 8.21
N SER A 104 -11.81 10.32 9.35
CA SER A 104 -13.08 11.05 9.44
C SER A 104 -12.83 12.48 9.92
N ARG A 105 -13.80 13.36 9.66
CA ARG A 105 -13.71 14.80 9.99
C ARG A 105 -13.50 15.08 11.48
N ASP A 106 -13.97 14.22 12.35
CA ASP A 106 -13.81 14.32 13.80
C ASP A 106 -12.47 13.79 14.33
N GLY A 107 -11.58 13.32 13.44
CA GLY A 107 -10.30 12.73 13.82
C GLY A 107 -10.34 11.23 14.07
N GLN A 108 -11.48 10.56 13.86
CA GLN A 108 -11.53 9.09 13.91
C GLN A 108 -10.72 8.49 12.76
N VAL A 109 -9.86 7.52 13.10
CA VAL A 109 -9.12 6.71 12.13
C VAL A 109 -9.66 5.30 12.13
N ASN A 110 -10.13 4.84 10.97
CA ASN A 110 -10.41 3.45 10.69
C ASN A 110 -9.16 2.83 10.04
N LEU A 111 -8.39 2.05 10.81
CA LEU A 111 -7.20 1.35 10.33
C LEU A 111 -7.61 -0.05 9.86
N PHE A 112 -7.63 -0.25 8.55
CA PHE A 112 -7.80 -1.56 7.92
C PHE A 112 -6.43 -2.19 7.74
N PHE A 113 -6.27 -3.42 8.18
CA PHE A 113 -5.00 -4.13 8.05
C PHE A 113 -5.21 -5.63 7.99
N THR A 114 -4.12 -6.35 7.75
CA THR A 114 -4.13 -7.81 7.72
C THR A 114 -3.58 -8.34 9.04
N ASP A 115 -4.39 -9.05 9.81
CA ASP A 115 -3.98 -9.67 11.07
C ASP A 115 -3.67 -11.14 10.84
N VAL A 116 -2.47 -11.57 11.26
CA VAL A 116 -1.91 -12.85 10.84
C VAL A 116 -1.38 -13.64 12.03
N ALA A 117 -1.80 -14.89 12.13
CA ALA A 117 -1.30 -15.86 13.11
C ALA A 117 -0.54 -17.00 12.41
N PHE A 118 0.70 -17.24 12.83
CA PHE A 118 1.54 -18.35 12.37
C PHE A 118 1.61 -19.46 13.40
N TYR A 119 1.56 -20.71 12.95
CA TYR A 119 1.59 -21.89 13.81
C TYR A 119 2.78 -22.75 13.42
N ARG A 120 3.96 -22.43 13.94
CA ARG A 120 5.24 -23.07 13.57
C ARG A 120 5.87 -23.77 14.76
N ASP A 121 6.59 -24.85 14.49
CA ASP A 121 7.41 -25.53 15.50
C ASP A 121 8.73 -24.78 15.76
N GLY A 122 9.53 -25.26 16.73
CA GLY A 122 10.83 -24.65 17.06
C GLY A 122 11.88 -24.72 15.95
N ALA A 123 11.65 -25.52 14.89
CA ALA A 123 12.49 -25.56 13.70
C ALA A 123 11.96 -24.66 12.57
N GLY A 124 10.88 -23.92 12.82
CA GLY A 124 10.26 -23.03 11.85
C GLY A 124 9.39 -23.74 10.82
N ARG A 125 8.98 -25.00 11.03
CA ARG A 125 8.07 -25.72 10.12
C ARG A 125 6.62 -25.46 10.53
N ASP A 126 5.74 -25.29 9.55
CA ASP A 126 4.31 -25.10 9.81
C ASP A 126 3.69 -26.36 10.45
N ILE A 127 3.08 -26.20 11.61
CA ILE A 127 2.22 -27.20 12.26
C ILE A 127 0.87 -27.27 11.53
N LYS A 128 0.36 -26.11 11.11
CA LYS A 128 -0.79 -25.94 10.22
C LYS A 128 -0.62 -24.66 9.39
N PRO A 129 -1.38 -24.47 8.29
CA PRO A 129 -1.34 -23.23 7.53
C PRO A 129 -1.55 -22.01 8.43
N TYR A 130 -0.92 -20.90 8.05
CA TYR A 130 -1.11 -19.63 8.71
C TYR A 130 -2.55 -19.09 8.50
N ASP A 131 -3.01 -18.25 9.42
CA ASP A 131 -4.35 -17.70 9.44
C ASP A 131 -4.28 -16.19 9.19
N SER A 132 -4.67 -15.76 7.98
CA SER A 132 -4.65 -14.37 7.53
C SER A 132 -6.06 -13.82 7.43
N ARG A 133 -6.31 -12.70 8.09
CA ARG A 133 -7.64 -12.08 8.18
C ARG A 133 -7.56 -10.60 7.86
N ILE A 134 -8.53 -10.08 7.12
CA ILE A 134 -8.72 -8.64 6.97
C ILE A 134 -9.52 -8.15 8.17
N VAL A 135 -9.01 -7.12 8.83
CA VAL A 135 -9.55 -6.60 10.09
C VAL A 135 -9.61 -5.07 10.08
N LEU A 136 -10.36 -4.53 11.04
CA LEU A 136 -10.45 -3.12 11.35
C LEU A 136 -10.10 -2.87 12.81
N SER A 137 -9.35 -1.82 13.09
CA SER A 137 -9.28 -1.21 14.40
C SER A 137 -9.52 0.29 14.31
N VAL A 138 -10.26 0.83 15.28
CA VAL A 138 -10.66 2.24 15.29
C VAL A 138 -9.87 2.97 16.37
N GLY A 139 -9.24 4.07 15.98
CA GLY A 139 -8.54 4.99 16.87
C GLY A 139 -8.98 6.43 16.61
N HIS A 140 -8.44 7.36 17.37
CA HIS A 140 -8.64 8.80 17.18
C HIS A 140 -7.30 9.51 17.29
N VAL A 141 -6.99 10.33 16.29
CA VAL A 141 -5.76 11.12 16.26
C VAL A 141 -5.83 12.25 17.28
N GLN A 142 -4.73 12.44 18.00
CA GLN A 142 -4.49 13.58 18.89
C GLN A 142 -3.22 14.27 18.40
N ALA A 143 -3.36 15.54 18.02
CA ALA A 143 -2.28 16.30 17.40
C ALA A 143 -2.21 17.70 18.02
N ASP A 144 -1.05 18.02 18.58
CA ASP A 144 -0.73 19.29 19.22
C ASP A 144 0.65 19.82 18.76
N ALA A 145 1.17 20.86 19.40
CA ALA A 145 2.45 21.46 19.03
C ALA A 145 3.67 20.54 19.25
N PHE A 146 3.53 19.46 20.04
CA PHE A 146 4.61 18.53 20.37
C PHE A 146 4.62 17.28 19.49
N GLY A 147 3.52 16.98 18.78
CA GLY A 147 3.47 15.91 17.80
C GLY A 147 2.11 15.23 17.72
N VAL A 148 2.17 13.93 17.42
CA VAL A 148 0.99 13.09 17.17
C VAL A 148 0.98 11.89 18.10
N SER A 149 -0.17 11.64 18.71
CA SER A 149 -0.50 10.41 19.44
C SER A 149 -1.89 9.91 19.03
N PHE A 150 -2.25 8.73 19.54
CA PHE A 150 -3.56 8.14 19.31
C PHE A 150 -4.21 7.69 20.60
N SER A 151 -5.54 7.79 20.62
CA SER A 151 -6.39 7.06 21.57
C SER A 151 -7.19 6.00 20.80
N GLY A 152 -7.74 5.02 21.52
CA GLY A 152 -8.37 3.87 20.90
C GLY A 152 -7.33 2.88 20.37
N PHE A 153 -7.64 2.20 19.25
CA PHE A 153 -6.90 1.03 18.77
C PHE A 153 -6.78 -0.08 19.83
N ASP A 154 -7.79 -0.19 20.69
CA ASP A 154 -7.79 -1.12 21.83
C ASP A 154 -8.52 -2.44 21.52
N GLN A 155 -9.20 -2.50 20.38
CA GLN A 155 -10.01 -3.62 19.93
C GLN A 155 -9.78 -3.84 18.43
N VAL A 156 -9.85 -5.09 18.00
CA VAL A 156 -9.79 -5.47 16.59
C VAL A 156 -11.08 -6.20 16.22
N GLN A 157 -11.69 -5.76 15.12
CA GLN A 157 -12.83 -6.42 14.53
C GLN A 157 -12.39 -7.18 13.29
N GLN A 158 -12.66 -8.49 13.27
CA GLN A 158 -12.51 -9.29 12.06
C GLN A 158 -13.59 -8.90 11.03
N LEU A 159 -13.17 -8.63 9.80
CA LEU A 159 -14.06 -8.29 8.70
C LEU A 159 -14.23 -9.45 7.72
N LEU A 160 -13.13 -10.00 7.21
CA LEU A 160 -13.15 -11.02 6.15
C LEU A 160 -12.07 -12.08 6.39
N ASN A 161 -12.42 -13.32 6.05
CA ASN A 161 -11.53 -14.48 5.95
C ASN A 161 -11.73 -15.09 4.55
N PRO A 162 -10.73 -15.73 3.93
CA PRO A 162 -10.91 -16.34 2.61
C PRO A 162 -12.02 -17.41 2.64
N ASP A 163 -12.94 -17.33 1.68
CA ASP A 163 -14.18 -18.13 1.66
C ASP A 163 -14.01 -19.51 1.01
N GLY A 164 -12.94 -19.71 0.23
CA GLY A 164 -12.72 -20.92 -0.56
C GLY A 164 -13.61 -21.06 -1.78
N SER A 165 -14.37 -20.02 -2.14
CA SER A 165 -15.23 -20.00 -3.33
C SER A 165 -14.81 -18.92 -4.32
N PHE A 166 -14.61 -17.68 -3.85
CA PHE A 166 -13.99 -16.62 -4.65
C PHE A 166 -12.50 -16.50 -4.35
N TYR A 167 -12.11 -16.70 -3.09
CA TYR A 167 -10.76 -16.45 -2.57
C TYR A 167 -10.21 -17.71 -1.92
N GLN A 168 -9.03 -18.14 -2.38
CA GLN A 168 -8.39 -19.37 -1.93
C GLN A 168 -8.16 -19.37 -0.42
N ASN A 169 -8.48 -20.48 0.25
CA ASN A 169 -8.29 -20.62 1.69
C ASN A 169 -7.20 -21.64 2.06
N ALA A 170 -6.91 -21.73 3.36
CA ALA A 170 -5.92 -22.62 3.94
C ALA A 170 -6.12 -24.13 3.63
N GLN A 171 -7.35 -24.56 3.37
CA GLN A 171 -7.65 -25.97 3.00
C GLN A 171 -7.27 -26.25 1.54
N GLN A 172 -7.38 -25.23 0.68
CA GLN A 172 -7.07 -25.33 -0.73
C GLN A 172 -5.57 -25.18 -1.01
N ASN A 173 -4.88 -24.30 -0.29
CA ASN A 173 -3.44 -24.09 -0.40
C ASN A 173 -2.89 -23.63 0.97
N ARG A 174 -1.80 -24.26 1.45
CA ARG A 174 -1.14 -23.86 2.71
C ARG A 174 -0.53 -22.46 2.62
N TYR A 175 -0.12 -22.05 1.43
CA TYR A 175 0.57 -20.80 1.15
C TYR A 175 -0.31 -19.85 0.34
N TYR A 176 -1.64 -19.91 0.53
CA TYR A 176 -2.57 -18.98 -0.08
C TYR A 176 -2.21 -17.53 0.25
N ASN A 177 -2.64 -16.59 -0.58
CA ASN A 177 -2.56 -15.16 -0.39
C ASN A 177 -3.94 -14.63 0.04
N PHE A 178 -3.98 -13.79 1.07
CA PHE A 178 -5.18 -13.05 1.48
C PHE A 178 -4.78 -11.86 2.38
N ARG A 179 -4.64 -10.66 1.82
CA ARG A 179 -4.09 -9.49 2.54
C ARG A 179 -4.35 -8.16 1.83
N ASP A 180 -3.86 -7.08 2.43
CA ASP A 180 -3.75 -5.73 1.86
C ASP A 180 -5.08 -5.03 1.55
N PRO A 181 -5.96 -4.81 2.54
CA PRO A 181 -7.23 -4.12 2.34
C PRO A 181 -7.04 -2.64 2.00
N PHE A 182 -7.51 -2.23 0.83
CA PHE A 182 -7.60 -0.84 0.39
C PHE A 182 -9.06 -0.43 0.17
N THR A 183 -9.58 0.50 0.98
CA THR A 183 -10.98 0.96 0.88
C THR A 183 -11.12 2.26 0.10
N PHE A 184 -12.23 2.41 -0.64
CA PHE A 184 -12.48 3.58 -1.48
C PHE A 184 -13.99 3.73 -1.77
N LYS A 185 -14.39 4.91 -2.25
CA LYS A 185 -15.69 5.08 -2.93
C LYS A 185 -15.46 5.12 -4.44
N ASP A 186 -16.31 4.40 -5.16
CA ASP A 186 -16.37 4.50 -6.61
C ASP A 186 -17.18 5.75 -6.99
N PRO A 187 -16.63 6.69 -7.79
CA PRO A 187 -17.39 7.84 -8.28
C PRO A 187 -18.68 7.45 -9.03
N ALA A 188 -18.74 6.27 -9.66
CA ALA A 188 -19.94 5.77 -10.32
C ALA A 188 -21.00 5.22 -9.33
N HIS A 189 -20.60 4.91 -8.09
CA HIS A 189 -21.46 4.36 -7.03
C HIS A 189 -21.25 5.14 -5.72
N PRO A 190 -21.61 6.44 -5.65
CA PRO A 190 -21.17 7.35 -4.59
C PRO A 190 -21.71 7.02 -3.19
N ASN A 191 -22.74 6.17 -3.10
CA ASN A 191 -23.34 5.74 -1.85
C ASN A 191 -22.69 4.48 -1.27
N ASP A 192 -21.84 3.80 -2.05
CA ASP A 192 -21.26 2.52 -1.68
C ASP A 192 -19.76 2.71 -1.36
N THR A 193 -19.29 2.01 -0.32
CA THR A 193 -17.85 1.88 -0.03
C THR A 193 -17.41 0.48 -0.40
N TYR A 194 -16.29 0.39 -1.11
CA TYR A 194 -15.70 -0.86 -1.55
C TYR A 194 -14.31 -1.06 -0.93
N MET A 195 -13.82 -2.28 -1.05
CA MET A 195 -12.47 -2.68 -0.68
C MET A 195 -11.90 -3.59 -1.76
N VAL A 196 -10.67 -3.33 -2.20
CA VAL A 196 -9.85 -4.31 -2.92
C VAL A 196 -8.81 -4.90 -1.99
N PHE A 197 -8.40 -6.12 -2.27
CA PHE A 197 -7.42 -6.88 -1.48
C PHE A 197 -6.79 -7.97 -2.36
N GLU A 198 -5.60 -8.43 -1.99
CA GLU A 198 -4.95 -9.55 -2.65
C GLU A 198 -5.61 -10.87 -2.23
N GLY A 199 -5.80 -11.77 -3.19
CA GLY A 199 -6.17 -13.15 -2.96
C GLY A 199 -5.47 -14.10 -3.95
N ASN A 200 -5.85 -15.39 -3.91
CA ASN A 200 -5.70 -16.29 -5.05
C ASN A 200 -7.07 -16.80 -5.51
N SER A 201 -7.15 -17.24 -6.76
CA SER A 201 -8.30 -17.96 -7.29
C SER A 201 -8.57 -19.23 -6.49
N ALA A 202 -9.85 -19.46 -6.11
CA ALA A 202 -10.24 -20.51 -5.17
C ALA A 202 -10.27 -21.93 -5.76
N PHE A 203 -9.10 -22.41 -6.17
CA PHE A 203 -8.86 -23.80 -6.55
C PHE A 203 -8.02 -24.50 -5.50
N SER A 204 -8.21 -25.81 -5.29
CA SER A 204 -7.21 -26.60 -4.58
C SER A 204 -5.89 -26.58 -5.37
N ARG A 205 -4.77 -26.34 -4.68
CA ARG A 205 -3.44 -26.13 -5.29
C ARG A 205 -3.10 -27.16 -6.38
N GLU A 206 -3.32 -28.45 -6.10
CA GLU A 206 -2.97 -29.54 -7.02
C GLU A 206 -3.96 -29.74 -8.19
N ALA A 207 -5.18 -29.21 -8.04
CA ALA A 207 -6.27 -29.34 -9.00
C ALA A 207 -6.46 -28.09 -9.86
N ALA A 208 -5.76 -26.99 -9.56
CA ALA A 208 -5.83 -25.75 -10.33
C ALA A 208 -5.46 -26.02 -11.80
N ARG A 209 -6.26 -25.49 -12.72
CA ARG A 209 -6.04 -25.58 -14.17
C ARG A 209 -6.39 -24.25 -14.80
N CYS A 210 -5.59 -23.86 -15.77
CA CYS A 210 -5.82 -22.69 -16.61
C CYS A 210 -6.57 -23.10 -17.88
N THR A 211 -7.29 -22.14 -18.41
CA THR A 211 -8.19 -22.26 -19.56
C THR A 211 -7.63 -21.52 -20.75
N LYS A 212 -8.33 -21.61 -21.89
CA LYS A 212 -7.97 -20.83 -23.08
C LYS A 212 -8.04 -19.31 -22.82
N ASP A 213 -8.96 -18.88 -21.96
CA ASP A 213 -9.16 -17.46 -21.66
C ASP A 213 -8.05 -16.91 -20.77
N ASP A 214 -7.52 -17.72 -19.83
CA ASP A 214 -6.34 -17.36 -19.04
C ASP A 214 -5.09 -17.18 -19.92
N LEU A 215 -4.96 -17.97 -20.99
CA LEU A 215 -3.87 -17.86 -21.97
C LEU A 215 -4.04 -16.64 -22.91
N GLY A 216 -5.27 -16.29 -23.28
CA GLY A 216 -5.58 -15.03 -23.97
C GLY A 216 -5.06 -14.86 -25.41
N TYR A 217 -4.52 -15.89 -26.06
CA TYR A 217 -3.98 -15.77 -27.43
C TYR A 217 -5.05 -15.45 -28.48
N GLY A 218 -4.68 -14.57 -29.42
CA GLY A 218 -5.47 -14.28 -30.62
C GLY A 218 -5.62 -15.50 -31.53
N ALA A 219 -6.71 -15.53 -32.31
CA ALA A 219 -6.95 -16.62 -33.25
C ALA A 219 -5.84 -16.69 -34.33
N GLY A 220 -5.17 -17.84 -34.42
CA GLY A 220 -4.10 -18.07 -35.40
C GLY A 220 -2.75 -17.49 -35.02
N ASP A 221 -2.56 -17.04 -33.78
CA ASP A 221 -1.27 -16.56 -33.30
C ASP A 221 -0.22 -17.70 -33.39
N PRO A 222 0.87 -17.52 -34.16
CA PRO A 222 1.90 -18.55 -34.33
C PRO A 222 2.70 -18.83 -33.05
N PHE A 223 2.59 -17.96 -32.03
CA PHE A 223 3.21 -18.12 -30.71
C PHE A 223 2.25 -18.65 -29.65
N ALA A 224 1.01 -19.01 -30.02
CA ALA A 224 0.03 -19.50 -29.07
C ALA A 224 0.49 -20.78 -28.37
N GLU A 225 0.53 -20.75 -27.05
CA GLU A 225 0.70 -21.94 -26.23
C GLU A 225 -0.61 -22.76 -26.20
N SER A 226 -0.47 -24.07 -26.00
CA SER A 226 -1.64 -24.93 -25.78
C SER A 226 -2.00 -24.99 -24.30
N VAL A 227 -3.29 -25.06 -24.00
CA VAL A 227 -3.80 -25.22 -22.62
C VAL A 227 -3.17 -26.44 -21.92
N ASP A 228 -2.99 -27.55 -22.63
CA ASP A 228 -2.38 -28.77 -22.08
C ASP A 228 -0.90 -28.55 -21.70
N ALA A 229 -0.14 -27.83 -22.54
CA ALA A 229 1.26 -27.53 -22.25
C ALA A 229 1.43 -26.62 -21.02
N VAL A 230 0.61 -25.56 -20.91
CA VAL A 230 0.64 -24.65 -19.76
C VAL A 230 0.20 -25.38 -18.48
N ASN A 231 -0.84 -26.21 -18.54
CA ASN A 231 -1.27 -27.01 -17.39
C ASN A 231 -0.24 -28.06 -16.95
N ALA A 232 0.68 -28.46 -17.83
CA ALA A 232 1.77 -29.38 -17.52
C ALA A 232 3.08 -28.70 -17.08
N SER A 233 3.20 -27.37 -17.22
CA SER A 233 4.46 -26.63 -16.96
C SER A 233 4.70 -26.30 -15.47
N GLY A 234 3.65 -26.42 -14.64
CA GLY A 234 3.64 -25.94 -13.26
C GLY A 234 3.14 -24.50 -13.11
N ALA A 235 2.82 -23.80 -14.21
CA ALA A 235 2.23 -22.46 -14.17
C ALA A 235 0.92 -22.40 -13.36
N THR A 236 0.20 -23.52 -13.22
CA THR A 236 -1.03 -23.62 -12.43
C THR A 236 -0.83 -23.40 -10.94
N TYR A 237 0.41 -23.35 -10.45
CA TYR A 237 0.71 -22.95 -9.08
C TYR A 237 0.69 -21.42 -8.87
N GLN A 238 0.69 -20.63 -9.95
CA GLN A 238 0.62 -19.18 -9.93
C GLN A 238 -0.80 -18.75 -10.30
N ILE A 239 -1.63 -18.46 -9.29
CA ILE A 239 -3.07 -18.19 -9.47
C ILE A 239 -3.53 -17.00 -8.62
N GLY A 240 -2.73 -15.93 -8.56
CA GLY A 240 -3.05 -14.67 -7.91
C GLY A 240 -4.35 -14.04 -8.44
N ASN A 241 -5.09 -13.36 -7.56
CA ASN A 241 -6.24 -12.57 -7.95
C ASN A 241 -6.37 -11.29 -7.10
N ILE A 242 -7.18 -10.36 -7.59
CA ILE A 242 -7.56 -9.16 -6.84
C ILE A 242 -9.03 -9.28 -6.49
N GLY A 243 -9.32 -9.30 -5.20
CA GLY A 243 -10.65 -9.36 -4.66
C GLY A 243 -11.35 -8.01 -4.60
N LEU A 244 -12.67 -8.10 -4.45
CA LEU A 244 -13.55 -6.96 -4.21
C LEU A 244 -14.53 -7.33 -3.10
N ALA A 245 -14.71 -6.41 -2.15
CA ALA A 245 -15.77 -6.48 -1.16
C ALA A 245 -16.53 -5.15 -1.10
N LYS A 246 -17.79 -5.20 -0.67
CA LYS A 246 -18.66 -4.05 -0.47
C LYS A 246 -19.03 -3.92 1.00
N ALA A 247 -18.93 -2.71 1.55
CA ALA A 247 -19.36 -2.43 2.92
C ALA A 247 -20.89 -2.56 3.02
N LYS A 248 -21.36 -3.19 4.10
CA LYS A 248 -22.79 -3.38 4.38
C LYS A 248 -23.37 -2.31 5.30
N ASN A 249 -22.52 -1.49 5.92
CA ASN A 249 -22.90 -0.41 6.82
C ASN A 249 -21.91 0.77 6.74
N GLU A 250 -22.34 1.95 7.20
CA GLU A 250 -21.52 3.18 7.18
C GLU A 250 -20.34 3.15 8.14
N ALA A 251 -20.44 2.34 9.21
CA ALA A 251 -19.36 2.14 10.17
C ALA A 251 -18.19 1.31 9.60
N LEU A 252 -18.37 0.71 8.41
CA LEU A 252 -17.40 -0.14 7.72
C LEU A 252 -16.98 -1.38 8.53
N THR A 253 -17.89 -1.85 9.40
CA THR A 253 -17.66 -2.98 10.31
C THR A 253 -18.17 -4.31 9.76
N GLU A 254 -18.98 -4.28 8.68
CA GLU A 254 -19.49 -5.46 8.00
C GLU A 254 -19.24 -5.36 6.49
N TRP A 255 -18.77 -6.45 5.89
CA TRP A 255 -18.41 -6.52 4.49
C TRP A 255 -19.00 -7.76 3.83
N GLU A 256 -19.33 -7.64 2.55
CA GLU A 256 -19.76 -8.74 1.69
C GLU A 256 -18.70 -8.94 0.59
N PHE A 257 -18.24 -10.18 0.42
CA PHE A 257 -17.42 -10.53 -0.74
C PHE A 257 -18.21 -10.41 -2.03
N LEU A 258 -17.59 -9.81 -3.04
CA LEU A 258 -18.00 -9.88 -4.43
C LEU A 258 -17.02 -10.81 -5.18
N PRO A 259 -17.32 -11.23 -6.42
CA PRO A 259 -16.38 -12.00 -7.23
C PRO A 259 -15.04 -11.25 -7.43
N PRO A 260 -13.91 -11.94 -7.70
CA PRO A 260 -12.64 -11.29 -8.01
C PRO A 260 -12.79 -10.35 -9.22
N ILE A 261 -12.04 -9.25 -9.26
CA ILE A 261 -12.07 -8.26 -10.35
C ILE A 261 -10.92 -8.43 -11.35
N LEU A 262 -9.88 -9.15 -10.96
CA LEU A 262 -8.76 -9.54 -11.81
C LEU A 262 -8.27 -10.91 -11.35
N SER A 263 -7.91 -11.79 -12.29
CA SER A 263 -7.17 -13.03 -12.01
C SER A 263 -5.94 -13.09 -12.90
N ALA A 264 -4.84 -13.57 -12.33
CA ALA A 264 -3.56 -13.77 -13.01
C ALA A 264 -3.20 -15.27 -13.04
N ASN A 265 -4.19 -16.12 -13.33
CA ASN A 265 -4.02 -17.57 -13.40
C ASN A 265 -3.00 -17.94 -14.48
N CYS A 266 -2.01 -18.76 -14.11
CA CYS A 266 -0.86 -19.09 -14.95
C CYS A 266 0.02 -17.90 -15.36
N VAL A 267 -0.08 -16.76 -14.65
CA VAL A 267 0.75 -15.58 -14.87
C VAL A 267 1.59 -15.25 -13.65
N THR A 268 0.99 -14.96 -12.50
CA THR A 268 1.72 -14.69 -11.25
C THR A 268 0.96 -15.20 -10.02
N ASP A 269 1.70 -15.64 -9.00
CA ASP A 269 1.14 -16.01 -7.69
C ASP A 269 0.64 -14.79 -6.91
N GLN A 270 1.23 -13.62 -7.14
CA GLN A 270 1.10 -12.46 -6.26
C GLN A 270 0.71 -11.22 -7.06
N THR A 271 -0.48 -10.69 -6.73
CA THR A 271 -0.99 -9.38 -7.17
C THR A 271 -1.25 -8.56 -5.92
N GLU A 272 -0.17 -8.13 -5.27
CA GLU A 272 -0.17 -7.56 -3.92
C GLU A 272 -0.57 -6.07 -3.93
N ARG A 273 -0.88 -5.54 -2.74
CA ARG A 273 -1.26 -4.14 -2.51
C ARG A 273 -2.14 -3.51 -3.60
N PRO A 274 -3.29 -4.11 -3.96
CA PRO A 274 -4.12 -3.56 -5.00
C PRO A 274 -4.71 -2.21 -4.55
N GLN A 275 -4.77 -1.25 -5.47
CA GLN A 275 -5.41 0.04 -5.22
C GLN A 275 -6.06 0.60 -6.49
N PHE A 276 -7.09 1.41 -6.31
CA PHE A 276 -7.69 2.17 -7.40
C PHE A 276 -7.27 3.63 -7.39
N ILE A 277 -7.02 4.17 -8.58
CA ILE A 277 -6.95 5.61 -8.85
C ILE A 277 -7.99 5.94 -9.92
N PHE A 278 -8.83 6.94 -9.64
CA PHE A 278 -9.83 7.42 -10.58
C PHE A 278 -9.31 8.69 -11.26
N LYS A 279 -9.18 8.65 -12.59
CA LYS A 279 -8.61 9.76 -13.37
C LYS A 279 -9.22 9.83 -14.76
N ASP A 280 -9.61 11.01 -15.20
CA ASP A 280 -10.16 11.28 -16.54
C ASP A 280 -11.35 10.38 -16.91
N GLY A 281 -12.23 10.09 -15.93
CA GLY A 281 -13.39 9.20 -16.11
C GLY A 281 -13.03 7.71 -16.28
N LYS A 282 -11.76 7.34 -16.01
CA LYS A 282 -11.27 5.96 -16.02
C LYS A 282 -10.94 5.48 -14.62
N THR A 283 -10.94 4.16 -14.48
CA THR A 283 -10.57 3.46 -13.26
C THR A 283 -9.25 2.73 -13.53
N TYR A 284 -8.18 3.12 -12.82
CA TYR A 284 -6.88 2.48 -12.90
C TYR A 284 -6.67 1.59 -11.68
N LEU A 285 -6.56 0.28 -11.91
CA LEU A 285 -6.18 -0.71 -10.91
C LEU A 285 -4.66 -0.85 -10.92
N PHE A 286 -4.00 -0.51 -9.83
CA PHE A 286 -2.58 -0.77 -9.61
C PHE A 286 -2.41 -1.94 -8.67
N THR A 287 -1.36 -2.71 -8.87
CA THR A 287 -0.93 -3.83 -8.01
C THR A 287 0.58 -4.01 -8.18
N ILE A 288 1.24 -4.67 -7.23
CA ILE A 288 2.66 -4.99 -7.33
C ILE A 288 2.85 -6.50 -7.47
N SER A 289 3.94 -6.90 -8.12
CA SER A 289 4.36 -8.29 -8.21
C SER A 289 5.86 -8.38 -8.14
N HIS A 290 6.33 -9.52 -7.62
CA HIS A 290 7.73 -9.91 -7.68
C HIS A 290 8.07 -10.52 -9.05
N ARG A 291 9.36 -10.51 -9.41
CA ARG A 291 9.83 -11.21 -10.61
C ARG A 291 9.74 -12.73 -10.45
N GLN A 292 9.99 -13.22 -9.24
CA GLN A 292 10.04 -14.67 -8.95
C GLN A 292 8.67 -15.33 -8.80
N THR A 293 7.61 -14.53 -8.73
CA THR A 293 6.24 -15.03 -8.62
C THR A 293 5.59 -15.26 -9.98
N PHE A 294 6.25 -14.83 -11.06
CA PHE A 294 5.81 -15.16 -12.41
C PHE A 294 5.87 -16.66 -12.67
N ALA A 295 4.89 -17.12 -13.45
CA ALA A 295 4.72 -18.51 -13.83
C ALA A 295 5.82 -18.99 -14.77
N SER A 296 5.95 -20.31 -14.91
CA SER A 296 6.84 -20.91 -15.90
C SER A 296 6.54 -20.37 -17.30
N GLY A 297 7.58 -19.89 -18.01
CA GLY A 297 7.46 -19.28 -19.34
C GLY A 297 7.26 -17.76 -19.33
N MET A 298 6.94 -17.17 -18.18
CA MET A 298 6.77 -15.73 -18.00
C MET A 298 7.99 -15.12 -17.26
N ASP A 299 8.29 -13.86 -17.54
CA ASP A 299 9.28 -13.08 -16.81
C ASP A 299 8.91 -11.59 -16.85
N GLY A 300 9.26 -10.84 -15.81
CA GLY A 300 8.91 -9.43 -15.67
C GLY A 300 9.65 -8.81 -14.49
N PRO A 301 9.90 -7.49 -14.50
CA PRO A 301 10.60 -6.83 -13.40
C PRO A 301 9.79 -6.85 -12.11
N GLU A 302 10.51 -6.71 -10.99
CA GLU A 302 9.96 -6.24 -9.73
C GLU A 302 9.26 -4.88 -9.95
N GLY A 303 8.06 -4.69 -9.40
CA GLY A 303 7.45 -3.35 -9.38
C GLY A 303 5.94 -3.32 -9.59
N VAL A 304 5.47 -2.21 -10.16
CA VAL A 304 4.06 -1.87 -10.33
C VAL A 304 3.54 -2.37 -11.66
N TYR A 305 2.45 -3.10 -11.59
CA TYR A 305 1.60 -3.46 -12.71
C TYR A 305 0.26 -2.72 -12.60
N ALA A 306 -0.32 -2.35 -13.74
CA ALA A 306 -1.52 -1.54 -13.79
C ALA A 306 -2.44 -1.92 -14.95
N PHE A 307 -3.72 -1.67 -14.72
CA PHE A 307 -4.78 -1.96 -15.66
C PHE A 307 -5.80 -0.82 -15.69
N VAL A 308 -6.35 -0.51 -16.85
CA VAL A 308 -7.34 0.57 -17.01
C VAL A 308 -8.69 0.00 -17.45
N GLY A 309 -9.75 0.56 -16.88
CA GLY A 309 -11.13 0.16 -17.11
C GLY A 309 -12.09 1.34 -17.13
N ASN A 310 -13.36 1.03 -17.44
CA ASN A 310 -14.49 1.97 -17.37
C ASN A 310 -15.30 1.83 -16.07
N GLY A 311 -14.78 1.07 -15.10
CA GLY A 311 -15.40 0.87 -13.80
C GLY A 311 -14.54 -0.02 -12.91
N ILE A 312 -14.92 -0.16 -11.64
CA ILE A 312 -14.19 -0.96 -10.65
C ILE A 312 -14.25 -2.48 -10.91
N ARG A 313 -15.20 -2.90 -11.76
CA ARG A 313 -15.24 -4.20 -12.42
C ARG A 313 -15.45 -3.98 -13.90
N SER A 314 -14.44 -4.26 -14.69
CA SER A 314 -14.50 -4.16 -16.15
C SER A 314 -13.57 -5.18 -16.79
N ASP A 315 -13.68 -5.33 -18.11
CA ASP A 315 -12.64 -5.97 -18.90
C ASP A 315 -11.42 -5.06 -18.93
N PHE A 316 -10.55 -5.26 -17.95
CA PHE A 316 -9.41 -4.40 -17.68
C PHE A 316 -8.35 -4.56 -18.77
N GLN A 317 -7.93 -3.45 -19.37
CA GLN A 317 -6.81 -3.42 -20.30
C GLN A 317 -5.50 -3.27 -19.52
N PRO A 318 -4.56 -4.23 -19.57
CA PRO A 318 -3.23 -4.02 -19.03
C PRO A 318 -2.53 -2.84 -19.72
N LEU A 319 -1.88 -1.96 -18.95
CA LEU A 319 -1.23 -0.78 -19.51
C LEU A 319 -0.03 -1.15 -20.41
N ASN A 320 0.48 -0.14 -21.14
CA ASN A 320 1.76 -0.17 -21.84
C ASN A 320 1.85 -1.35 -22.83
N GLY A 321 1.02 -1.29 -23.86
CA GLY A 321 1.01 -2.29 -24.94
C GLY A 321 0.38 -3.64 -24.53
N GLY A 322 -0.40 -3.69 -23.45
CA GLY A 322 -0.99 -4.93 -22.96
C GLY A 322 -0.09 -5.74 -22.04
N SER A 323 1.08 -5.21 -21.65
CA SER A 323 2.00 -5.89 -20.71
C SER A 323 1.55 -5.79 -19.26
N GLY A 324 0.82 -4.72 -18.92
CA GLY A 324 0.50 -4.38 -17.53
C GLY A 324 1.62 -3.66 -16.80
N LEU A 325 2.86 -3.65 -17.29
CA LEU A 325 3.97 -3.01 -16.58
C LEU A 325 3.80 -1.48 -16.55
N ALA A 326 3.75 -0.91 -15.34
CA ALA A 326 3.61 0.53 -15.15
C ALA A 326 4.88 1.22 -14.65
N LEU A 327 5.60 0.58 -13.71
CA LEU A 327 6.85 1.06 -13.13
C LEU A 327 7.65 -0.13 -12.60
N GLY A 328 8.64 -0.58 -13.36
CA GLY A 328 9.53 -1.67 -12.97
C GLY A 328 10.87 -1.15 -12.47
N ASN A 329 11.49 -1.89 -11.56
CA ASN A 329 12.89 -1.70 -11.19
C ASN A 329 13.79 -1.87 -12.43
N PRO A 330 15.02 -1.31 -12.43
CA PRO A 330 16.01 -1.57 -13.46
C PRO A 330 16.36 -3.06 -13.51
N THR A 331 15.87 -3.76 -14.54
CA THR A 331 15.98 -5.22 -14.66
C THR A 331 16.56 -5.65 -16.00
N ASN A 332 17.47 -6.61 -15.97
CA ASN A 332 17.92 -7.30 -17.17
C ASN A 332 17.29 -8.69 -17.26
N LEU A 333 16.23 -8.81 -18.07
CA LEU A 333 15.50 -10.06 -18.25
C LEU A 333 16.30 -11.16 -18.96
N ASN A 334 17.48 -10.85 -19.54
CA ASN A 334 18.34 -11.87 -20.15
C ASN A 334 19.11 -12.72 -19.14
N PHE A 335 19.14 -12.33 -17.87
CA PHE A 335 19.84 -13.03 -16.80
C PHE A 335 18.89 -13.42 -15.68
N PRO A 336 19.21 -14.46 -14.88
CA PRO A 336 18.44 -14.77 -13.68
C PRO A 336 18.43 -13.60 -12.69
N ALA A 337 17.31 -13.39 -12.00
CA ALA A 337 17.13 -12.28 -11.06
C ALA A 337 18.10 -12.34 -9.86
N GLY A 338 18.39 -13.55 -9.36
CA GLY A 338 19.02 -13.72 -8.04
C GLY A 338 17.99 -13.57 -6.91
N ARG A 339 18.37 -13.02 -5.77
CA ARG A 339 17.51 -12.76 -4.60
C ARG A 339 17.89 -11.41 -3.97
N PRO A 340 17.00 -10.73 -3.23
CA PRO A 340 17.37 -9.53 -2.48
C PRO A 340 18.51 -9.76 -1.48
N TYR A 341 18.65 -10.97 -0.92
CA TYR A 341 19.75 -11.36 -0.02
C TYR A 341 20.96 -11.98 -0.74
N SER A 342 20.89 -12.15 -2.06
CA SER A 342 21.96 -12.71 -2.90
C SER A 342 21.76 -12.24 -4.35
N PRO A 343 22.10 -10.97 -4.66
CA PRO A 343 21.93 -10.42 -6.01
C PRO A 343 22.74 -11.21 -7.04
N ASN A 344 22.26 -11.27 -8.29
CA ASN A 344 23.00 -11.89 -9.38
C ASN A 344 24.00 -10.89 -9.99
N ASP A 345 25.22 -11.34 -10.31
CA ASP A 345 26.29 -10.50 -10.86
C ASP A 345 25.98 -9.85 -12.21
N ASN A 346 25.06 -10.44 -12.97
CA ASN A 346 24.67 -9.92 -14.29
C ASN A 346 23.41 -9.05 -14.24
N GLN A 347 22.85 -8.83 -13.04
CA GLN A 347 21.74 -7.90 -12.86
C GLN A 347 22.24 -6.48 -12.58
N PRO A 348 21.45 -5.45 -12.96
CA PRO A 348 21.67 -4.10 -12.46
C PRO A 348 21.64 -4.08 -10.93
N ALA A 349 22.39 -3.16 -10.33
CA ALA A 349 22.41 -2.98 -8.88
C ALA A 349 21.03 -2.63 -8.28
N GLY A 350 20.09 -2.21 -9.13
CA GLY A 350 18.74 -1.83 -8.76
C GLY A 350 17.67 -2.91 -8.95
N GLU A 351 18.01 -4.16 -9.29
CA GLU A 351 17.01 -5.23 -9.54
C GLU A 351 15.97 -5.35 -8.42
N PHE A 352 16.42 -5.23 -7.16
CA PHE A 352 15.58 -5.29 -5.97
C PHE A 352 15.57 -3.97 -5.19
N GLU A 353 15.84 -2.83 -5.86
CA GLU A 353 16.05 -1.58 -5.14
C GLU A 353 14.83 -1.18 -4.33
N VAL A 354 13.64 -1.28 -4.92
CA VAL A 354 12.40 -0.87 -4.27
C VAL A 354 11.27 -1.87 -4.43
N TYR A 355 10.39 -1.90 -3.45
CA TYR A 355 9.17 -2.69 -3.46
C TYR A 355 8.04 -2.03 -2.66
N SER A 356 6.86 -2.65 -2.66
CA SER A 356 5.63 -2.13 -2.05
C SER A 356 5.31 -0.71 -2.44
N HIS A 357 5.39 -0.44 -3.74
CA HIS A 357 4.99 0.82 -4.31
C HIS A 357 3.54 1.17 -3.97
N TYR A 358 3.26 2.45 -3.75
CA TYR A 358 1.91 3.00 -3.62
C TYR A 358 1.79 4.27 -4.46
N VAL A 359 0.81 4.28 -5.36
CA VAL A 359 0.50 5.42 -6.23
C VAL A 359 -0.37 6.41 -5.46
N MET A 360 0.18 7.61 -5.27
CA MET A 360 -0.41 8.74 -4.55
C MET A 360 -1.07 9.73 -5.52
N PRO A 361 -1.88 10.70 -5.02
CA PRO A 361 -2.41 11.78 -5.84
C PRO A 361 -1.36 12.46 -6.71
N GLY A 362 -1.74 12.83 -7.93
CA GLY A 362 -0.84 13.47 -8.90
C GLY A 362 0.18 12.52 -9.56
N GLY A 363 0.07 11.21 -9.33
CA GLY A 363 0.95 10.20 -9.93
C GLY A 363 2.30 10.07 -9.22
N LEU A 364 2.43 10.61 -8.01
CA LEU A 364 3.60 10.35 -7.18
C LEU A 364 3.59 8.89 -6.73
N VAL A 365 4.76 8.26 -6.59
CA VAL A 365 4.88 6.86 -6.18
C VAL A 365 5.91 6.76 -5.07
N GLU A 366 5.45 6.38 -3.88
CA GLU A 366 6.33 6.03 -2.76
C GLU A 366 6.64 4.53 -2.79
N SER A 367 7.76 4.12 -2.19
CA SER A 367 8.16 2.72 -2.06
C SER A 367 9.21 2.55 -0.97
N PHE A 368 9.44 1.32 -0.50
CA PHE A 368 10.55 1.04 0.42
C PHE A 368 11.72 0.40 -0.31
N ILE A 369 12.93 0.64 0.21
CA ILE A 369 14.15 0.03 -0.30
C ILE A 369 14.31 -1.38 0.25
N ASP A 370 14.35 -2.41 -0.61
CA ASP A 370 14.70 -3.77 -0.17
C ASP A 370 16.21 -3.97 -0.21
N SER A 371 16.81 -4.06 -1.40
CA SER A 371 18.24 -4.32 -1.58
C SER A 371 18.83 -3.56 -2.76
N VAL A 372 19.93 -2.85 -2.51
CA VAL A 372 20.68 -2.12 -3.54
C VAL A 372 22.13 -2.61 -3.56
N GLY A 373 22.60 -2.98 -4.75
CA GLY A 373 23.99 -3.36 -4.99
C GLY A 373 24.16 -4.64 -5.81
N THR A 374 25.40 -5.10 -5.92
CA THR A 374 25.79 -6.30 -6.68
C THR A 374 26.06 -7.47 -5.72
N SER A 375 26.35 -8.67 -6.25
CA SER A 375 26.61 -9.84 -5.39
C SER A 375 27.80 -9.65 -4.44
N SER A 376 28.81 -8.87 -4.86
CA SER A 376 30.01 -8.61 -4.08
C SER A 376 29.85 -7.50 -3.04
N HIS A 377 28.89 -6.59 -3.26
CA HIS A 377 28.60 -5.50 -2.33
C HIS A 377 27.15 -5.01 -2.49
N PHE A 378 26.30 -5.36 -1.53
CA PHE A 378 24.92 -4.89 -1.44
C PHE A 378 24.54 -4.49 -0.02
N SER A 379 23.50 -3.68 0.10
CA SER A 379 22.93 -3.23 1.37
C SER A 379 21.43 -3.42 1.40
N ARG A 380 20.90 -3.79 2.56
CA ARG A 380 19.45 -3.81 2.81
C ARG A 380 18.97 -2.45 3.28
N GLY A 381 17.86 -1.98 2.72
CA GLY A 381 17.30 -0.68 3.06
C GLY A 381 16.48 -0.72 4.33
N GLY A 382 15.26 -1.24 4.20
CA GLY A 382 14.20 -1.14 5.21
C GLY A 382 14.01 0.29 5.71
N THR A 383 13.87 1.19 4.76
CA THR A 383 13.49 2.60 4.84
C THR A 383 12.89 2.99 3.48
N LEU A 384 12.06 4.04 3.45
CA LEU A 384 11.50 4.53 2.19
C LEU A 384 12.55 5.09 1.23
N ALA A 385 12.31 4.88 -0.06
CA ALA A 385 13.07 5.37 -1.19
C ALA A 385 12.78 6.85 -1.48
N PRO A 386 13.44 7.47 -2.46
CA PRO A 386 12.98 8.74 -3.03
C PRO A 386 11.64 8.50 -3.72
N THR A 387 10.67 9.35 -3.44
CA THR A 387 9.39 9.32 -4.16
C THR A 387 9.65 9.67 -5.62
N VAL A 388 9.07 8.91 -6.54
CA VAL A 388 9.15 9.17 -7.99
C VAL A 388 7.80 9.63 -8.52
N LYS A 389 7.72 9.94 -9.81
CA LYS A 389 6.46 10.34 -10.44
C LYS A 389 6.24 9.59 -11.73
N ILE A 390 5.03 9.07 -11.91
CA ILE A 390 4.52 8.53 -13.17
C ILE A 390 3.38 9.41 -13.68
N GLN A 391 3.28 9.50 -14.99
CA GLN A 391 2.11 10.05 -15.67
C GLN A 391 1.34 8.91 -16.29
N VAL A 392 0.02 8.92 -16.11
CA VAL A 392 -0.86 7.88 -16.65
C VAL A 392 -1.90 8.55 -17.55
N THR A 393 -1.92 8.15 -18.82
CA THR A 393 -2.77 8.74 -19.86
C THR A 393 -3.31 7.64 -20.75
N GLY A 394 -4.62 7.45 -20.72
CA GLY A 394 -5.29 6.39 -21.49
C GLY A 394 -4.80 5.01 -21.07
N MET A 395 -4.09 4.33 -21.97
CA MET A 395 -3.58 2.96 -21.74
C MET A 395 -2.07 2.92 -21.51
N ASN A 396 -1.44 4.06 -21.22
CA ASN A 396 0.01 4.16 -21.03
C ASN A 396 0.35 4.81 -19.69
N SER A 397 1.39 4.32 -19.04
CA SER A 397 2.16 5.06 -18.04
C SER A 397 3.54 5.45 -18.58
N THR A 398 4.11 6.53 -18.05
CA THR A 398 5.50 6.94 -18.30
C THR A 398 6.10 7.55 -17.04
N VAL A 399 7.36 7.25 -16.75
CA VAL A 399 8.12 7.92 -15.68
C VAL A 399 8.40 9.38 -16.06
N ASP A 400 8.16 10.29 -15.14
CA ASP A 400 8.49 11.71 -15.29
C ASP A 400 9.91 11.98 -14.79
N TYR A 401 10.89 11.82 -15.67
CA TYR A 401 12.30 12.09 -15.35
C TYR A 401 12.63 13.58 -15.12
N SER A 402 11.68 14.49 -15.36
CA SER A 402 11.82 15.91 -15.00
C SER A 402 11.47 16.19 -13.53
N TYR A 403 10.85 15.22 -12.85
CA TYR A 403 10.52 15.32 -11.43
C TYR A 403 11.77 15.25 -10.55
N GLY A 404 11.89 16.17 -9.59
CA GLY A 404 13.02 16.23 -8.67
C GLY A 404 14.38 16.29 -9.39
N ASN A 405 15.30 15.41 -8.99
CA ASN A 405 16.63 15.28 -9.59
C ASN A 405 16.68 14.04 -10.49
N ASN A 406 16.48 14.21 -11.80
CA ASN A 406 16.45 13.14 -12.80
C ASN A 406 15.42 12.02 -12.48
N GLY A 407 14.22 12.41 -12.04
CA GLY A 407 13.11 11.51 -11.69
C GLY A 407 13.04 11.17 -10.20
N LEU A 408 14.08 11.47 -9.42
CA LEU A 408 14.13 11.20 -7.98
C LEU A 408 13.71 12.44 -7.20
N GLY A 409 12.56 12.36 -6.51
CA GLY A 409 12.13 13.36 -5.55
C GLY A 409 12.87 13.26 -4.21
N GLN A 410 12.24 13.76 -3.15
CA GLN A 410 12.80 13.66 -1.80
C GLN A 410 12.61 12.25 -1.21
N TRP A 411 13.52 11.87 -0.32
CA TRP A 411 13.44 10.62 0.43
C TRP A 411 12.22 10.58 1.33
N ALA A 412 11.51 9.45 1.31
CA ALA A 412 10.34 9.21 2.16
C ALA A 412 9.27 10.30 2.02
N ASP A 413 9.04 10.82 0.82
CA ASP A 413 8.11 11.93 0.63
C ASP A 413 6.70 11.45 0.34
N ILE A 414 5.84 11.50 1.35
CA ILE A 414 4.43 11.12 1.28
C ILE A 414 3.62 12.36 1.65
N PRO A 415 3.39 13.28 0.69
CA PRO A 415 2.77 14.57 0.98
C PRO A 415 1.26 14.45 1.20
N ALA A 416 0.72 15.25 2.11
CA ALA A 416 -0.72 15.45 2.20
C ALA A 416 -1.16 16.49 1.17
N ASN A 417 -2.28 16.24 0.47
CA ASN A 417 -2.92 17.23 -0.41
C ASN A 417 -4.18 17.84 0.21
N MET A 418 -4.59 17.35 1.38
CA MET A 418 -5.71 17.84 2.18
C MET A 418 -5.27 18.02 3.64
N HIS A 419 -5.85 19.01 4.32
CA HIS A 419 -5.48 19.37 5.69
C HIS A 419 -6.72 19.47 6.57
N LEU A 420 -6.80 18.59 7.56
CA LEU A 420 -7.86 18.55 8.56
C LEU A 420 -7.46 19.34 9.81
N PHE A 421 -8.29 20.28 10.21
CA PHE A 421 -8.17 21.03 11.45
C PHE A 421 -9.30 20.70 12.40
N ILE A 422 -8.98 20.41 13.66
CA ILE A 422 -9.96 20.03 14.69
C ILE A 422 -9.68 20.84 15.95
N TRP A 423 -10.47 21.89 16.19
CA TRP A 423 -10.38 22.74 17.39
C TRP A 423 -11.77 23.12 17.92
N GLY A 424 -11.90 23.25 19.24
CA GLY A 424 -13.15 23.71 19.87
C GLY A 424 -14.38 22.85 19.56
N GLY A 425 -14.19 21.55 19.29
CA GLY A 425 -15.27 20.62 18.93
C GLY A 425 -15.81 20.78 17.49
N ARG A 426 -15.10 21.52 16.63
CA ARG A 426 -15.40 21.70 15.21
C ARG A 426 -14.24 21.22 14.35
N SER A 427 -14.55 20.92 13.09
CA SER A 427 -13.58 20.43 12.11
C SER A 427 -13.69 21.20 10.80
N TRP A 428 -12.56 21.43 10.14
CA TRP A 428 -12.48 22.06 8.82
C TRP A 428 -11.48 21.31 7.95
N ILE A 429 -11.82 21.12 6.68
CA ILE A 429 -10.91 20.56 5.68
C ILE A 429 -10.60 21.62 4.64
N VAL A 430 -9.33 21.89 4.40
CA VAL A 430 -8.83 22.75 3.31
C VAL A 430 -7.87 21.97 2.42
N SER A 431 -7.77 22.37 1.15
CA SER A 431 -6.83 21.81 0.18
C SER A 431 -5.47 22.53 0.20
N ASP A 432 -4.46 21.92 -0.40
CA ASP A 432 -3.18 22.59 -0.68
C ASP A 432 -3.37 23.91 -1.47
N GLU A 433 -4.33 23.95 -2.39
CA GLU A 433 -4.65 25.16 -3.17
C GLU A 433 -5.17 26.29 -2.28
N ASP A 434 -6.03 25.97 -1.31
CA ASP A 434 -6.51 26.93 -0.31
C ASP A 434 -5.35 27.44 0.56
N LEU A 435 -4.42 26.55 0.94
CA LEU A 435 -3.24 26.93 1.73
C LEU A 435 -2.27 27.83 0.95
N GLN A 436 -2.16 27.66 -0.37
CA GLN A 436 -1.36 28.56 -1.21
C GLN A 436 -1.97 29.97 -1.25
N GLN A 437 -3.30 30.10 -1.26
CA GLN A 437 -3.97 31.40 -1.25
C GLN A 437 -3.65 32.16 0.03
N ILE A 438 -3.78 31.53 1.20
CA ILE A 438 -3.51 32.23 2.46
C ILE A 438 -2.01 32.50 2.69
N ARG A 439 -1.13 31.64 2.16
CA ARG A 439 0.33 31.86 2.22
C ARG A 439 0.72 33.21 1.63
N SER A 440 0.00 33.69 0.61
CA SER A 440 0.22 35.04 0.04
C SER A 440 -0.05 36.18 1.04
N SER A 441 -0.91 35.95 2.04
CA SER A 441 -1.33 36.95 3.02
C SER A 441 -0.44 36.97 4.27
N VAL A 442 -0.01 35.80 4.75
CA VAL A 442 0.75 35.69 6.01
C VAL A 442 2.22 35.30 5.84
N GLY A 443 2.65 35.03 4.60
CA GLY A 443 4.03 34.67 4.27
C GLY A 443 4.50 33.40 4.97
N SER A 444 5.79 33.37 5.34
CA SER A 444 6.43 32.21 5.99
C SER A 444 5.95 31.94 7.42
N GLN A 445 5.14 32.84 8.00
CA GLN A 445 4.53 32.61 9.31
C GLN A 445 3.41 31.56 9.25
N LEU A 446 2.95 31.20 8.04
CA LEU A 446 2.03 30.09 7.86
C LEU A 446 2.68 28.79 8.36
N GLU A 447 3.89 28.49 7.92
CA GLU A 447 4.62 27.29 8.34
C GLU A 447 4.85 27.27 9.85
N ASP A 448 5.14 28.43 10.44
CA ASP A 448 5.30 28.55 11.88
C ASP A 448 4.00 28.26 12.63
N TYR A 449 2.85 28.72 12.11
CA TYR A 449 1.53 28.38 12.63
C TYR A 449 1.28 26.86 12.60
N PHE A 450 1.53 26.22 11.45
CA PHE A 450 1.35 24.78 11.27
C PHE A 450 2.29 23.94 12.14
N GLN A 451 3.47 24.47 12.47
CA GLN A 451 4.43 23.83 13.37
C GLN A 451 4.14 24.09 14.85
N GLY A 452 3.03 24.77 15.19
CA GLY A 452 2.70 25.14 16.56
C GLY A 452 3.67 26.13 17.18
N LYS A 453 4.49 26.82 16.37
CA LYS A 453 5.39 27.87 16.85
C LYS A 453 4.60 29.13 17.22
N PRO A 454 5.13 29.98 18.11
CA PRO A 454 4.54 31.28 18.38
C PRO A 454 4.46 32.12 17.09
N VAL A 455 3.26 32.57 16.74
CA VAL A 455 2.99 33.53 15.67
C VAL A 455 2.26 34.74 16.26
N ALA A 456 2.30 35.88 15.56
CA ALA A 456 1.56 37.07 15.99
C ALA A 456 0.05 36.77 16.08
N PRO A 457 -0.68 37.33 17.06
CA PRO A 457 -2.13 37.11 17.19
C PRO A 457 -2.91 37.39 15.90
N GLU A 458 -2.50 38.41 15.14
CA GLU A 458 -3.13 38.81 13.88
C GLU A 458 -2.94 37.75 12.78
N VAL A 459 -1.78 37.07 12.76
CA VAL A 459 -1.52 35.96 11.84
C VAL A 459 -2.40 34.77 12.21
N ARG A 460 -2.43 34.40 13.49
CA ARG A 460 -3.30 33.33 14.00
C ARG A 460 -4.76 33.58 13.64
N GLU A 461 -5.27 34.78 13.93
CA GLU A 461 -6.65 35.15 13.63
C GLU A 461 -6.94 35.11 12.13
N THR A 462 -6.00 35.58 11.31
CA THR A 462 -6.14 35.54 9.84
C THR A 462 -6.21 34.10 9.32
N VAL A 463 -5.34 33.20 9.84
CA VAL A 463 -5.33 31.78 9.47
C VAL A 463 -6.60 31.08 9.91
N GLU A 464 -6.99 31.22 11.18
CA GLU A 464 -8.18 30.57 11.73
C GLU A 464 -9.46 31.06 11.06
N ARG A 465 -9.57 32.37 10.76
CA ARG A 465 -10.70 32.93 10.00
C ARG A 465 -10.75 32.37 8.58
N PHE A 466 -9.64 32.33 7.87
CA PHE A 466 -9.59 31.78 6.51
C PHE A 466 -10.02 30.31 6.49
N ILE A 467 -9.49 29.49 7.40
CA ILE A 467 -9.87 28.07 7.54
C ILE A 467 -11.38 27.95 7.81
N ALA A 468 -11.94 28.81 8.68
CA ALA A 468 -13.36 28.79 8.97
C ALA A 468 -14.25 29.22 7.80
N GLU A 469 -13.76 30.11 6.93
CA GLU A 469 -14.49 30.63 5.76
C GLU A 469 -14.39 29.71 4.53
N HIS A 470 -13.25 29.06 4.33
CA HIS A 470 -12.95 28.27 3.12
C HIS A 470 -12.96 26.75 3.38
N GLY A 471 -12.85 26.34 4.64
CA GLY A 471 -12.90 24.94 5.04
C GLY A 471 -14.29 24.34 4.84
N ARG A 472 -14.32 23.13 4.27
CA ARG A 472 -15.55 22.37 4.03
C ARG A 472 -15.99 21.54 5.23
#